data_AF-A0A2R7P9J0-F1
#
_entry.id   AF-A0A2R7P9J0-F1
#
_cell.length_a   1.000
_cell.length_b   1.000
_cell.length_c   1.000
_cell.angle_alpha   90.00
_cell.angle_beta   90.00
_cell.angle_gamma   90.00
#
_symmetry.space_group_name_H-M   'P 1'
#
loop_
_entity.id
_entity.type
_entity.pdbx_description
1 polymer ?
#
loop_
_entity_poly.entity_id
_entity_poly.type
_entity_poly.pdbx_seq_one_letter_code
_entity_poly.pdbx_strand_id
1 'polypeptide(L)'
;MTQLNTPYPSTAYLTGFLRSRGVTAFQEDLALALVLRLLSPEGLKAVVDKVDALPAKKQSPAVQSFAAQKDRYLATIGPAIAFLQGRDSTLAHRIVGRNYLPEGPRFATLDVYVDDEGGDPLGWAFGALGLTDKAKHLATLYLNDLADVLRDAVDERFEFVRYAESLAGSQPTFDPLAQALAAPPTLVDELLEQLTHEAIAQHQPSVVLLSVPFPGSVYAAFRIAQAIKAHYPHIATVLGGGFVNTELRELADPRVFDHFDYVTLDAGERPLLALLEHLRGERGRQRLVRTFVRGEDGAVQYINMMEADIAFAEVGTPTWDGLPLDRYLSLLDMLNPMHRLWSDGRWNKLTVAHGCYWKKCSFCDVSLDYISRYEGASAAVLADRIEQIVRETGQTGFHFVDEAAPPKALKALATELIARNAGISWWGNVRFEKTFTPDLAELLADSGCIAISGGLEVASDRLLTLMKKGVSVDQVARVTRAFTDAGILVHAYLMYGFPTQTVQDTVDALEYVRQLFANGCIQSGFFHRFACTVHSPVGKNPEEYGVTLAPLPPGDFAKNDVAFIDPTGVDHDALGGALKKAIYNYMHGIGLEEDVRTWFPFKVPKTTVRRDRIERALQQRG
;
A
#
# COMPACT_ATOMS: atom_id res chain seq x y z
N MET A 1 8.07 8.19 0.36
CA MET A 1 7.74 7.46 1.60
C MET A 1 7.66 5.96 1.33
N THR A 2 7.96 5.11 2.31
CA THR A 2 7.82 3.65 2.20
C THR A 2 7.13 3.08 3.43
N GLN A 3 6.62 1.85 3.31
CA GLN A 3 6.12 1.07 4.44
C GLN A 3 7.28 0.78 5.40
N LEU A 4 7.15 1.15 6.69
CA LEU A 4 8.22 0.97 7.67
C LEU A 4 8.21 -0.38 8.37
N ASN A 5 7.18 -1.20 8.15
CA ASN A 5 7.02 -2.51 8.77
C ASN A 5 7.46 -3.68 7.86
N THR A 6 7.66 -3.43 6.56
CA THR A 6 8.09 -4.47 5.62
C THR A 6 8.77 -3.86 4.41
N PRO A 7 9.78 -4.54 3.82
CA PRO A 7 10.30 -4.14 2.53
C PRO A 7 9.22 -4.26 1.46
N TYR A 8 9.31 -3.38 0.46
CA TYR A 8 8.49 -3.51 -0.75
C TYR A 8 8.94 -4.74 -1.56
N PRO A 9 8.02 -5.59 -2.06
CA PRO A 9 8.41 -6.90 -2.58
C PRO A 9 9.14 -6.89 -3.92
N SER A 10 9.04 -5.84 -4.74
CA SER A 10 9.61 -5.87 -6.11
C SER A 10 11.12 -6.14 -6.11
N THR A 11 11.87 -5.58 -5.17
CA THR A 11 13.32 -5.81 -5.06
C THR A 11 13.64 -7.25 -4.67
N ALA A 12 12.86 -7.85 -3.76
CA ALA A 12 13.04 -9.24 -3.34
C ALA A 12 12.77 -10.22 -4.48
N TYR A 13 11.73 -9.97 -5.27
CA TYR A 13 11.40 -10.76 -6.47
C TYR A 13 12.49 -10.63 -7.54
N LEU A 14 12.85 -9.40 -7.92
CA LEU A 14 13.85 -9.16 -8.95
C LEU A 14 15.23 -9.68 -8.53
N THR A 15 15.63 -9.51 -7.28
CA THR A 15 16.92 -10.02 -6.77
C THR A 15 16.95 -11.55 -6.81
N GLY A 16 15.86 -12.21 -6.36
CA GLY A 16 15.74 -13.66 -6.44
C GLY A 16 15.81 -14.18 -7.87
N PHE A 17 15.08 -13.55 -8.78
CA PHE A 17 15.09 -13.87 -10.20
C PHE A 17 16.47 -13.67 -10.85
N LEU A 18 17.09 -12.50 -10.65
CA LEU A 18 18.40 -12.18 -11.24
C LEU A 18 19.48 -13.16 -10.75
N ARG A 19 19.50 -13.47 -9.45
CA ARG A 19 20.42 -14.47 -8.88
C ARG A 19 20.17 -15.86 -9.45
N SER A 20 18.90 -16.26 -9.64
CA SER A 20 18.59 -17.55 -10.29
C SER A 20 19.02 -17.62 -11.75
N ARG A 21 19.31 -16.48 -12.40
CA ARG A 21 19.87 -16.37 -13.75
C ARG A 21 21.38 -16.14 -13.76
N GLY A 22 22.06 -16.28 -12.61
CA GLY A 22 23.50 -16.11 -12.48
C GLY A 22 23.97 -14.65 -12.47
N VAL A 23 23.06 -13.69 -12.36
CA VAL A 23 23.41 -12.27 -12.21
C VAL A 23 23.71 -12.00 -10.74
N THR A 24 24.88 -11.41 -10.47
CA THR A 24 25.21 -10.93 -9.12
C THR A 24 24.36 -9.71 -8.81
N ALA A 25 23.46 -9.85 -7.83
CA ALA A 25 22.51 -8.80 -7.46
C ALA A 25 22.47 -8.62 -5.94
N PHE A 26 22.40 -7.37 -5.51
CA PHE A 26 22.24 -6.94 -4.12
C PHE A 26 21.01 -6.04 -4.03
N GLN A 27 20.48 -5.86 -2.82
CA GLN A 27 19.31 -5.03 -2.57
C GLN A 27 19.50 -4.20 -1.31
N GLU A 28 18.89 -3.02 -1.30
CA GLU A 28 18.95 -2.05 -0.20
C GLU A 28 17.57 -1.43 0.00
N ASP A 29 17.22 -1.14 1.26
CA ASP A 29 16.04 -0.34 1.61
C ASP A 29 16.51 1.00 2.20
N LEU A 30 16.89 1.91 1.31
CA LEU A 30 17.37 3.24 1.71
C LEU A 30 16.29 4.05 2.41
N ALA A 31 15.02 3.74 2.20
CA ALA A 31 13.94 4.46 2.85
C ALA A 31 13.81 4.06 4.33
N LEU A 32 13.93 2.77 4.66
CA LEU A 32 14.09 2.34 6.05
C LEU A 32 15.36 2.92 6.67
N ALA A 33 16.49 2.85 5.96
CA ALA A 33 17.77 3.35 6.46
C ALA A 33 17.71 4.86 6.78
N LEU A 34 17.09 5.65 5.91
CA LEU A 34 16.86 7.08 6.07
C LEU A 34 16.01 7.37 7.31
N VAL A 35 14.87 6.68 7.46
CA VAL A 35 14.00 6.88 8.62
C VAL A 35 14.70 6.49 9.91
N LEU A 36 15.43 5.38 9.94
CA LEU A 36 16.18 4.98 11.14
C LEU A 36 17.35 5.92 11.47
N ARG A 37 17.96 6.56 10.45
CA ARG A 37 19.00 7.57 10.66
C ARG A 37 18.40 8.85 11.22
N LEU A 38 17.27 9.32 10.68
CA LEU A 38 16.54 10.49 11.19
C LEU A 38 16.01 10.25 12.61
N LEU A 39 15.40 9.08 12.85
CA LEU A 39 14.84 8.66 14.14
C LEU A 39 15.90 7.99 15.02
N SER A 40 17.05 8.64 15.15
CA SER A 40 18.13 8.24 16.05
C SER A 40 18.51 9.42 16.95
N PRO A 41 19.23 9.20 18.07
CA PRO A 41 19.73 10.31 18.88
C PRO A 41 20.57 11.30 18.07
N GLU A 42 21.40 10.81 17.14
CA GLU A 42 22.23 11.64 16.26
C GLU A 42 21.37 12.40 15.23
N GLY A 43 20.42 11.71 14.59
CA GLY A 43 19.50 12.34 13.64
C GLY A 43 18.64 13.42 14.29
N LEU A 44 18.10 13.15 15.48
CA LEU A 44 17.30 14.12 16.22
C LEU A 44 18.11 15.34 16.67
N LYS A 45 19.43 15.23 16.92
CA LYS A 45 20.26 16.42 17.17
C LYS A 45 20.29 17.35 15.95
N ALA A 46 20.44 16.79 14.74
CA ALA A 46 20.37 17.57 13.51
C ALA A 46 18.97 18.19 13.30
N VAL A 47 17.90 17.50 13.71
CA VAL A 47 16.53 18.06 13.71
C VAL A 47 16.41 19.21 14.70
N VAL A 48 16.96 19.08 15.91
CA VAL A 48 16.99 20.16 16.92
C VAL A 48 17.67 21.40 16.35
N ASP A 49 18.80 21.26 15.65
CA ASP A 49 19.50 22.39 15.03
C ASP A 49 18.60 23.12 14.01
N LYS A 50 17.79 22.39 13.23
CA LYS A 50 16.81 22.99 12.30
C LYS A 50 15.66 23.67 13.04
N VAL A 51 15.16 23.06 14.11
CA VAL A 51 14.09 23.63 14.96
C VAL A 51 14.54 24.91 15.66
N ASP A 52 15.75 24.93 16.22
CA ASP A 52 16.31 26.08 16.91
C ASP A 52 16.60 27.25 15.95
N ALA A 53 16.85 26.95 14.66
CA ALA A 53 16.99 27.96 13.60
C ALA A 53 15.65 28.54 13.12
N LEU A 54 14.51 27.92 13.45
CA LEU A 54 13.19 28.40 13.03
C LEU A 54 12.69 29.53 13.92
N PRO A 55 12.25 30.67 13.34
CA PRO A 55 11.63 31.74 14.12
C PRO A 55 10.39 31.23 14.86
N ALA A 56 10.25 31.57 16.14
CA ALA A 56 9.13 31.12 16.99
C ALA A 56 7.74 31.32 16.36
N LYS A 57 7.54 32.39 15.58
CA LYS A 57 6.27 32.68 14.87
C LYS A 57 5.94 31.69 13.75
N LYS A 58 6.91 30.92 13.26
CA LYS A 58 6.76 29.91 12.22
C LYS A 58 6.70 28.48 12.78
N GLN A 59 6.88 28.31 14.09
CA GLN A 59 6.82 26.99 14.71
C GLN A 59 5.38 26.55 14.87
N SER A 60 5.04 25.39 14.28
CA SER A 60 3.75 24.74 14.50
C SER A 60 3.61 24.24 15.96
N PRO A 61 2.40 23.89 16.41
CA PRO A 61 2.22 23.29 17.75
C PRO A 61 3.08 22.04 17.99
N ALA A 62 3.30 21.23 16.95
CA ALA A 62 4.17 20.05 17.04
C ALA A 62 5.63 20.45 17.29
N VAL A 63 6.14 21.43 16.53
CA VAL A 63 7.51 21.95 16.68
C VAL A 63 7.71 22.60 18.05
N GLN A 64 6.73 23.36 18.54
CA GLN A 64 6.79 23.98 19.86
C GLN A 64 6.83 22.95 20.99
N SER A 65 5.98 21.91 20.92
CA SER A 65 5.99 20.81 21.90
C SER A 65 7.31 20.05 21.90
N PHE A 66 7.85 19.76 20.72
CA PHE A 66 9.15 19.12 20.57
C PHE A 66 10.28 19.95 21.15
N ALA A 67 10.34 21.25 20.84
CA ALA A 67 11.36 22.16 21.35
C ALA A 67 11.36 22.23 22.89
N ALA A 68 10.17 22.22 23.51
CA ALA A 68 10.03 22.22 24.97
C ALA A 68 10.48 20.91 25.65
N GLN A 69 10.55 19.81 24.90
CA GLN A 69 10.83 18.46 25.41
C GLN A 69 12.05 17.79 24.75
N LYS A 70 12.93 18.56 24.10
CA LYS A 70 14.02 18.04 23.24
C LYS A 70 14.90 16.99 23.92
N ASP A 71 15.29 17.22 25.17
CA ASP A 71 16.15 16.29 25.92
C ASP A 71 15.45 14.96 26.18
N ARG A 72 14.12 14.99 26.39
CA ARG A 72 13.32 13.78 26.53
C ARG A 72 13.27 13.01 25.22
N TYR A 73 12.96 13.68 24.10
CA TYR A 73 12.94 13.03 22.77
C TYR A 73 14.30 12.38 22.45
N LEU A 74 15.41 13.08 22.69
CA LEU A 74 16.76 12.54 22.49
C LEU A 74 17.04 11.30 23.36
N ALA A 75 16.58 11.30 24.60
CA ALA A 75 16.76 10.17 25.51
C ALA A 75 15.86 8.97 25.17
N THR A 76 14.67 9.20 24.59
CA THR A 76 13.67 8.15 24.39
C THR A 76 13.62 7.58 22.98
N ILE A 77 14.13 8.27 21.95
CA ILE A 77 13.99 7.83 20.55
C ILE A 77 14.63 6.45 20.28
N GLY A 78 15.87 6.23 20.72
CA GLY A 78 16.58 4.96 20.52
C GLY A 78 15.84 3.78 21.15
N PRO A 79 15.49 3.84 22.45
CA PRO A 79 14.67 2.81 23.10
C PRO A 79 13.29 2.62 22.46
N ALA A 80 12.61 3.69 22.03
CA ALA A 80 11.30 3.58 21.38
C ALA A 80 11.39 2.82 20.04
N ILE A 81 12.41 3.14 19.22
CA ILE A 81 12.68 2.41 17.98
C ILE A 81 13.03 0.94 18.25
N ALA A 82 13.87 0.66 19.25
CA ALA A 82 14.21 -0.71 19.64
C ALA A 82 12.98 -1.51 20.11
N PHE A 83 12.07 -0.89 20.88
CA PHE A 83 10.81 -1.49 21.27
C PHE A 83 9.91 -1.80 20.07
N LEU A 84 9.74 -0.85 19.14
CA LEU A 84 8.94 -1.04 17.92
C LEU A 84 9.53 -2.10 16.97
N GLN A 85 10.84 -2.35 17.04
CA GLN A 85 11.50 -3.45 16.32
C GLN A 85 11.41 -4.80 17.06
N GLY A 86 10.78 -4.84 18.23
CA GLY A 86 10.69 -6.03 19.07
C GLY A 86 11.99 -6.39 19.80
N ARG A 87 12.99 -5.48 19.82
CA ARG A 87 14.32 -5.72 20.42
C ARG A 87 14.37 -5.42 21.93
N ASP A 88 13.39 -4.71 22.47
CA ASP A 88 13.21 -4.49 23.92
C ASP A 88 11.73 -4.46 24.31
N SER A 89 11.14 -5.64 24.53
CA SER A 89 9.73 -5.76 24.93
C SER A 89 9.45 -5.25 26.35
N THR A 90 10.46 -5.16 27.22
CA THR A 90 10.29 -4.77 28.63
C THR A 90 9.88 -3.30 28.79
N LEU A 91 10.21 -2.47 27.78
CA LEU A 91 9.88 -1.06 27.74
C LEU A 91 8.37 -0.77 27.74
N ALA A 92 7.54 -1.77 27.36
CA ALA A 92 6.09 -1.63 27.31
C ALA A 92 5.49 -1.09 28.62
N HIS A 93 5.98 -1.56 29.77
CA HIS A 93 5.50 -1.10 31.09
C HIS A 93 5.71 0.39 31.31
N ARG A 94 6.85 0.93 30.84
CA ARG A 94 7.19 2.35 31.00
C ARG A 94 6.43 3.22 30.02
N ILE A 95 6.23 2.74 28.78
CA ILE A 95 5.47 3.44 27.74
C ILE A 95 4.00 3.57 28.16
N VAL A 96 3.38 2.47 28.62
CA VAL A 96 1.97 2.48 29.04
C VAL A 96 1.72 3.41 30.24
N GLY A 97 2.72 3.59 31.10
CA GLY A 97 2.65 4.55 32.19
C GLY A 97 2.61 6.02 31.78
N ARG A 98 2.73 6.36 30.48
CA ARG A 98 2.69 7.71 29.87
C ARG A 98 3.70 8.75 30.39
N ASN A 99 4.43 8.45 31.47
CA ASN A 99 5.47 9.33 32.03
C ASN A 99 6.83 9.19 31.32
N TYR A 100 6.98 8.18 30.46
CA TYR A 100 8.25 7.90 29.79
C TYR A 100 8.42 8.70 28.50
N LEU A 101 7.61 8.40 27.47
CA LEU A 101 7.66 9.11 26.19
C LEU A 101 7.15 10.56 26.36
N PRO A 102 7.78 11.55 25.72
CA PRO A 102 7.16 12.87 25.58
C PRO A 102 5.92 12.77 24.68
N GLU A 103 4.90 13.56 25.01
CA GLU A 103 3.63 13.56 24.28
C GLU A 103 3.44 14.91 23.60
N GLY A 104 3.11 14.89 22.31
CA GLY A 104 2.78 16.05 21.50
C GLY A 104 1.30 16.08 21.09
N PRO A 105 0.93 16.93 20.12
CA PRO A 105 -0.47 17.15 19.74
C PRO A 105 -1.21 15.88 19.29
N ARG A 106 -0.53 14.84 18.78
CA ARG A 106 -1.16 13.59 18.35
C ARG A 106 -1.77 12.79 19.49
N PHE A 107 -1.37 13.04 20.73
CA PHE A 107 -1.94 12.38 21.91
C PHE A 107 -3.30 12.94 22.33
N ALA A 108 -3.68 14.13 21.85
CA ALA A 108 -4.99 14.72 22.16
C ALA A 108 -6.17 13.87 21.68
N THR A 109 -5.96 12.98 20.69
CA THR A 109 -6.98 12.02 20.25
C THR A 109 -7.38 11.02 21.34
N LEU A 110 -6.50 10.77 22.32
CA LEU A 110 -6.81 9.91 23.47
C LEU A 110 -7.80 10.57 24.42
N ASP A 111 -7.85 11.91 24.45
CA ASP A 111 -8.68 12.69 25.39
C ASP A 111 -10.12 12.90 24.86
N VAL A 112 -10.38 12.66 23.57
CA VAL A 112 -11.71 12.81 22.93
C VAL A 112 -12.67 11.66 23.28
N TYR A 113 -12.16 10.55 23.80
CA TYR A 113 -12.94 9.35 24.12
C TYR A 113 -13.27 9.20 25.61
N VAL A 114 -13.03 10.24 26.42
CA VAL A 114 -13.38 10.26 27.85
C VAL A 114 -14.90 10.18 28.00
N ASP A 115 -15.36 9.03 28.49
CA ASP A 115 -16.72 8.84 29.00
C ASP A 115 -16.98 9.86 30.13
N ASP A 116 -18.17 10.45 30.15
CA ASP A 116 -18.62 11.42 31.17
C ASP A 116 -18.57 10.82 32.60
N GLU A 117 -18.44 9.50 32.75
CA GLU A 117 -18.25 8.78 34.02
C GLU A 117 -16.78 8.52 34.43
N GLY A 118 -15.78 8.98 33.66
CA GLY A 118 -14.37 8.90 34.05
C GLY A 118 -13.71 7.51 33.92
N GLY A 119 -14.28 6.61 33.12
CA GLY A 119 -13.66 5.33 32.76
C GLY A 119 -12.48 5.48 31.77
N ASP A 120 -11.57 4.48 31.72
CA ASP A 120 -10.52 4.42 30.67
C ASP A 120 -11.22 4.37 29.29
N PRO A 121 -11.09 5.41 28.46
CA PRO A 121 -11.72 5.53 27.14
C PRO A 121 -11.52 4.33 26.22
N LEU A 122 -10.38 3.67 26.42
CA LEU A 122 -9.93 2.54 25.65
C LEU A 122 -9.92 1.28 26.51
N GLY A 123 -10.54 1.27 27.68
CA GLY A 123 -10.66 0.10 28.55
C GLY A 123 -11.34 -1.11 27.88
N TRP A 124 -12.29 -0.87 26.96
CA TRP A 124 -12.89 -1.93 26.15
C TRP A 124 -11.94 -2.43 25.06
N ALA A 125 -11.21 -1.53 24.39
CA ALA A 125 -10.22 -1.89 23.39
C ALA A 125 -8.97 -2.54 24.02
N PHE A 126 -8.52 -2.08 25.19
CA PHE A 126 -7.33 -2.55 25.91
C PHE A 126 -7.62 -3.66 26.91
N GLY A 127 -8.88 -3.93 27.27
CA GLY A 127 -9.24 -5.12 28.05
C GLY A 127 -8.98 -6.41 27.28
N ALA A 128 -9.08 -6.38 25.95
CA ALA A 128 -8.73 -7.47 25.04
C ALA A 128 -7.29 -7.44 24.51
N LEU A 129 -6.58 -6.32 24.67
CA LEU A 129 -5.24 -6.11 24.11
C LEU A 129 -4.15 -6.18 25.15
N GLY A 130 -3.08 -6.90 24.82
CA GLY A 130 -1.93 -7.02 25.69
C GLY A 130 -1.26 -5.66 25.94
N LEU A 131 -0.58 -5.56 27.08
CA LEU A 131 0.25 -4.41 27.45
C LEU A 131 1.15 -3.93 26.29
N THR A 132 1.72 -4.87 25.53
CA THR A 132 2.58 -4.62 24.39
C THR A 132 1.89 -3.82 23.29
N ASP A 133 0.62 -4.13 22.98
CA ASP A 133 -0.11 -3.45 21.91
C ASP A 133 -0.45 -2.01 22.30
N LYS A 134 -0.84 -1.80 23.57
CA LYS A 134 -1.04 -0.45 24.13
C LYS A 134 0.24 0.37 24.03
N ALA A 135 1.38 -0.24 24.36
CA ALA A 135 2.68 0.41 24.22
C ALA A 135 3.04 0.70 22.75
N LYS A 136 2.78 -0.21 21.81
CA LYS A 136 3.00 0.02 20.36
C LYS A 136 2.17 1.17 19.84
N HIS A 137 0.89 1.26 20.23
CA HIS A 137 0.01 2.36 19.83
C HIS A 137 0.54 3.72 20.31
N LEU A 138 0.91 3.82 21.60
CA LEU A 138 1.48 5.05 22.16
C LEU A 138 2.83 5.42 21.52
N ALA A 139 3.70 4.42 21.28
CA ALA A 139 4.95 4.64 20.56
C ALA A 139 4.74 5.07 19.10
N THR A 140 3.66 4.60 18.46
CA THR A 140 3.26 5.02 17.10
C THR A 140 2.77 6.47 17.09
N LEU A 141 1.99 6.90 18.09
CA LEU A 141 1.62 8.31 18.26
C LEU A 141 2.85 9.21 18.47
N TYR A 142 3.80 8.75 19.30
CA TYR A 142 5.09 9.42 19.51
C TYR A 142 5.89 9.60 18.21
N LEU A 143 5.95 8.56 17.35
CA LEU A 143 6.60 8.71 16.03
C LEU A 143 5.81 9.65 15.11
N ASN A 144 4.48 9.60 15.14
CA ASN A 144 3.64 10.51 14.35
C ASN A 144 3.85 11.99 14.73
N ASP A 145 4.06 12.30 16.02
CA ASP A 145 4.45 13.66 16.45
C ASP A 145 5.81 14.06 15.85
N LEU A 146 6.80 13.16 15.88
CA LEU A 146 8.11 13.42 15.26
C LEU A 146 8.03 13.61 13.74
N ALA A 147 7.14 12.89 13.06
CA ALA A 147 6.90 13.11 11.64
C ALA A 147 6.32 14.50 11.36
N ASP A 148 5.40 14.98 12.21
CA ASP A 148 4.88 16.35 12.09
C ASP A 148 5.99 17.39 12.33
N VAL A 149 6.92 17.14 13.27
CA VAL A 149 8.09 18.01 13.49
C VAL A 149 9.01 18.01 12.27
N LEU A 150 9.34 16.84 11.72
CA LEU A 150 10.15 16.72 10.52
C LEU A 150 9.52 17.46 9.34
N ARG A 151 8.20 17.29 9.15
CA ARG A 151 7.46 18.01 8.11
C ARG A 151 7.56 19.52 8.27
N ASP A 152 7.24 20.00 9.48
CA ASP A 152 7.05 21.43 9.70
C ASP A 152 8.38 22.19 9.89
N ALA A 153 9.48 21.49 10.20
CA ALA A 153 10.77 22.09 10.49
C ALA A 153 11.94 21.70 9.58
N VAL A 154 11.85 20.56 8.89
CA VAL A 154 12.99 19.98 8.15
C VAL A 154 12.70 19.84 6.66
N ASP A 155 11.57 19.22 6.30
CA ASP A 155 11.16 19.02 4.92
C ASP A 155 9.63 18.90 4.85
N GLU A 156 8.96 19.87 4.25
CA GLU A 156 7.49 19.92 4.13
C GLU A 156 6.87 18.72 3.38
N ARG A 157 7.69 17.94 2.66
CA ARG A 157 7.28 16.75 1.91
C ARG A 157 7.33 15.47 2.76
N PHE A 158 7.86 15.54 3.98
CA PHE A 158 8.00 14.39 4.86
C PHE A 158 6.66 14.02 5.51
N GLU A 159 6.21 12.78 5.33
CA GLU A 159 5.14 12.19 6.14
C GLU A 159 5.45 10.70 6.38
N PHE A 160 4.64 10.03 7.20
CA PHE A 160 4.55 8.57 7.17
C PHE A 160 3.39 8.15 6.28
N VAL A 161 3.47 6.95 5.70
CA VAL A 161 2.38 6.40 4.89
C VAL A 161 1.12 6.34 5.75
N ARG A 162 0.20 7.25 5.51
CA ARG A 162 -1.20 7.10 5.88
C ARG A 162 -1.88 6.62 4.61
N TYR A 163 -2.61 5.51 4.69
CA TYR A 163 -3.52 5.06 3.64
C TYR A 163 -4.67 6.08 3.48
N ALA A 164 -4.33 7.28 3.02
CA ALA A 164 -5.20 8.44 2.90
C ALA A 164 -5.08 9.02 1.48
N GLU A 165 -6.23 9.42 0.96
CA GLU A 165 -6.62 9.45 -0.45
C GLU A 165 -6.05 10.61 -1.29
N SER A 166 -5.20 11.51 -0.76
CA SER A 166 -5.15 12.89 -1.31
C SER A 166 -3.82 13.41 -1.88
N LEU A 167 -2.87 12.58 -2.33
CA LEU A 167 -1.60 13.10 -2.90
C LEU A 167 -1.12 12.43 -4.21
N ALA A 168 -1.98 11.69 -4.91
CA ALA A 168 -1.57 10.86 -6.05
C ALA A 168 -1.95 11.42 -7.44
N GLY A 169 -2.33 12.69 -7.56
CA GLY A 169 -2.65 13.26 -8.88
C GLY A 169 -1.43 13.17 -9.82
N SER A 170 -1.58 12.47 -10.93
CA SER A 170 -0.56 12.37 -11.99
C SER A 170 -0.13 13.76 -12.44
N GLN A 171 1.16 14.08 -12.31
CA GLN A 171 1.71 15.37 -12.72
C GLN A 171 2.01 15.36 -14.23
N PRO A 172 1.30 16.14 -15.05
CA PRO A 172 1.43 16.06 -16.52
C PRO A 172 2.82 16.48 -17.01
N THR A 173 3.50 17.40 -16.31
CA THR A 173 4.83 17.90 -16.67
C THR A 173 5.87 17.53 -15.62
N PHE A 174 7.13 17.44 -16.03
CA PHE A 174 8.26 17.21 -15.12
C PHE A 174 8.65 18.46 -14.31
N ASP A 175 8.10 19.63 -14.60
CA ASP A 175 8.54 20.91 -14.02
C ASP A 175 8.50 20.98 -12.49
N PRO A 176 7.42 20.52 -11.79
CA PRO A 176 7.38 20.57 -10.33
C PRO A 176 8.48 19.70 -9.71
N LEU A 177 8.75 18.54 -10.32
CA LEU A 177 9.81 17.64 -9.89
C LEU A 177 11.19 18.26 -10.15
N ALA A 178 11.42 18.79 -11.36
CA ALA A 178 12.67 19.49 -11.70
C ALA A 178 12.96 20.66 -10.75
N GLN A 179 11.95 21.47 -10.43
CA GLN A 179 12.06 22.57 -9.48
C GLN A 179 12.43 22.06 -8.08
N ALA A 180 11.80 20.98 -7.61
CA ALA A 180 12.10 20.38 -6.31
C ALA A 180 13.49 19.73 -6.25
N LEU A 181 14.00 19.19 -7.37
CA LEU A 181 15.34 18.62 -7.46
C LEU A 181 16.44 19.70 -7.54
N ALA A 182 16.11 20.87 -8.09
CA ALA A 182 17.02 22.02 -8.21
C ALA A 182 17.07 22.89 -6.94
N ALA A 183 16.09 22.76 -6.04
CA ALA A 183 16.09 23.44 -4.76
C ALA A 183 17.28 23.00 -3.88
N PRO A 184 17.75 23.87 -2.96
CA PRO A 184 18.79 23.49 -2.00
C PRO A 184 18.40 22.22 -1.24
N PRO A 185 19.35 21.29 -1.01
CA PRO A 185 19.05 20.05 -0.31
C PRO A 185 18.57 20.30 1.12
N THR A 186 17.54 19.56 1.51
CA THR A 186 17.08 19.46 2.89
C THR A 186 17.98 18.48 3.66
N LEU A 187 17.83 18.41 4.99
CA LEU A 187 18.52 17.39 5.79
C LEU A 187 18.13 15.96 5.32
N VAL A 188 16.89 15.76 4.89
CA VAL A 188 16.41 14.48 4.38
C VAL A 188 17.16 14.10 3.09
N ASP A 189 17.38 15.09 2.21
CA ASP A 189 18.15 14.89 0.98
C ASP A 189 19.62 14.58 1.24
N GLU A 190 20.26 15.34 2.13
CA GLU A 190 21.67 15.16 2.50
C GLU A 190 21.91 13.76 3.08
N LEU A 191 21.01 13.28 3.94
CA LEU A 191 21.09 11.93 4.50
C LEU A 191 20.83 10.85 3.44
N LEU A 192 19.89 11.07 2.52
CA LEU A 192 19.61 10.12 1.43
C LEU A 192 20.80 10.01 0.47
N GLU A 193 21.45 11.13 0.15
CA GLU A 193 22.67 11.17 -0.64
C GLU A 193 23.81 10.40 0.07
N GLN A 194 24.04 10.65 1.36
CA GLN A 194 25.02 9.91 2.15
C GLN A 194 24.77 8.40 2.14
N LEU A 195 23.53 7.98 2.37
CA LEU A 195 23.14 6.56 2.33
C LEU A 195 23.34 5.95 0.93
N THR A 196 23.10 6.75 -0.12
CA THR A 196 23.36 6.33 -1.51
C THR A 196 24.86 6.07 -1.72
N HIS A 197 25.73 6.95 -1.24
CA HIS A 197 27.18 6.76 -1.29
C HIS A 197 27.63 5.53 -0.51
N GLU A 198 27.12 5.33 0.70
CA GLU A 198 27.42 4.16 1.54
C GLU A 198 27.07 2.86 0.80
N ALA A 199 25.87 2.78 0.22
CA ALA A 199 25.42 1.60 -0.54
C ALA A 199 26.28 1.33 -1.79
N ILE A 200 26.63 2.37 -2.56
CA ILE A 200 27.47 2.22 -3.75
C ILE A 200 28.89 1.80 -3.36
N ALA A 201 29.44 2.39 -2.31
CA ALA A 201 30.77 2.04 -1.81
C ALA A 201 30.84 0.57 -1.37
N GLN A 202 29.78 0.09 -0.70
CA GLN A 202 29.66 -1.30 -0.24
C GLN A 202 29.56 -2.31 -1.38
N HIS A 203 28.70 -2.06 -2.38
CA HIS A 203 28.35 -3.05 -3.40
C HIS A 203 29.09 -2.89 -4.73
N GLN A 204 29.67 -1.72 -5.00
CA GLN A 204 30.39 -1.40 -6.24
C GLN A 204 29.61 -1.81 -7.52
N PRO A 205 28.32 -1.44 -7.68
CA PRO A 205 27.49 -1.94 -8.77
C PRO A 205 27.87 -1.31 -10.11
N SER A 206 27.68 -2.04 -11.21
CA SER A 206 27.71 -1.49 -12.58
C SER A 206 26.34 -0.99 -13.05
N VAL A 207 25.26 -1.46 -12.42
CA VAL A 207 23.88 -1.11 -12.73
C VAL A 207 23.11 -0.92 -11.43
N VAL A 208 22.37 0.17 -11.29
CA VAL A 208 21.46 0.43 -10.18
C VAL A 208 20.03 0.47 -10.70
N LEU A 209 19.18 -0.41 -10.14
CA LEU A 209 17.76 -0.49 -10.44
C LEU A 209 16.97 0.25 -9.35
N LEU A 210 16.16 1.22 -9.73
CA LEU A 210 15.29 1.97 -8.83
C LEU A 210 13.83 1.63 -9.15
N SER A 211 13.21 0.87 -8.25
CA SER A 211 11.79 0.52 -8.34
C SER A 211 10.95 1.56 -7.60
N VAL A 212 10.07 2.25 -8.35
CA VAL A 212 9.18 3.30 -7.85
C VAL A 212 7.75 2.74 -7.83
N PRO A 213 7.25 2.26 -6.68
CA PRO A 213 5.94 1.63 -6.61
C PRO A 213 4.76 2.60 -6.71
N PHE A 214 4.94 3.85 -6.28
CA PHE A 214 3.86 4.85 -6.23
C PHE A 214 4.41 6.29 -6.31
N PRO A 215 3.57 7.29 -6.68
CA PRO A 215 3.99 8.69 -6.87
C PRO A 215 4.82 9.26 -5.71
N GLY A 216 4.45 8.96 -4.45
CA GLY A 216 5.15 9.42 -3.25
C GLY A 216 6.59 8.89 -3.06
N SER A 217 7.10 8.03 -3.95
CA SER A 217 8.49 7.54 -3.96
C SER A 217 9.35 8.11 -5.09
N VAL A 218 8.74 8.85 -6.03
CA VAL A 218 9.41 9.38 -7.23
C VAL A 218 10.55 10.33 -6.86
N TYR A 219 10.27 11.33 -6.00
CA TYR A 219 11.27 12.34 -5.63
C TYR A 219 12.56 11.71 -5.08
N ALA A 220 12.43 10.78 -4.14
CA ALA A 220 13.57 10.10 -3.53
C ALA A 220 14.36 9.27 -4.57
N ALA A 221 13.68 8.57 -5.49
CA ALA A 221 14.36 7.83 -6.55
C ALA A 221 15.18 8.75 -7.47
N PHE A 222 14.63 9.92 -7.83
CA PHE A 222 15.36 10.92 -8.62
C PHE A 222 16.52 11.54 -7.84
N ARG A 223 16.42 11.72 -6.52
CA ARG A 223 17.53 12.19 -5.68
C ARG A 223 18.67 11.17 -5.59
N ILE A 224 18.34 9.88 -5.41
CA ILE A 224 19.32 8.79 -5.45
C ILE A 224 20.03 8.78 -6.82
N ALA A 225 19.26 8.86 -7.92
CA ALA A 225 19.80 8.89 -9.27
C ALA A 225 20.68 10.13 -9.53
N GLN A 226 20.28 11.31 -9.05
CA GLN A 226 21.06 12.55 -9.14
C GLN A 226 22.43 12.41 -8.45
N ALA A 227 22.46 11.85 -7.24
CA ALA A 227 23.71 11.57 -6.51
C ALA A 227 24.60 10.58 -7.27
N ILE A 228 24.00 9.50 -7.81
CA ILE A 228 24.72 8.51 -8.64
C ILE A 228 25.32 9.19 -9.87
N LYS A 229 24.55 9.97 -10.62
CA LYS A 229 25.02 10.64 -11.84
C LYS A 229 26.13 11.65 -11.57
N ALA A 230 26.07 12.37 -10.45
CA ALA A 230 27.08 13.36 -10.08
C ALA A 230 28.43 12.72 -9.71
N HIS A 231 28.43 11.58 -9.01
CA HIS A 231 29.65 11.01 -8.43
C HIS A 231 30.12 9.70 -9.06
N TYR A 232 29.22 8.97 -9.71
CA TYR A 232 29.47 7.65 -10.31
C TYR A 232 28.86 7.55 -11.72
N PRO A 233 29.24 8.43 -12.67
CA PRO A 233 28.61 8.50 -14.00
C PRO A 233 28.80 7.23 -14.86
N HIS A 234 29.67 6.30 -14.44
CA HIS A 234 29.88 5.00 -15.08
C HIS A 234 28.81 3.96 -14.71
N ILE A 235 28.03 4.20 -13.66
CA ILE A 235 26.97 3.29 -13.21
C ILE A 235 25.72 3.55 -14.06
N ALA A 236 25.22 2.50 -14.72
CA ALA A 236 23.95 2.58 -15.44
C ALA A 236 22.78 2.64 -14.44
N THR A 237 21.87 3.58 -14.63
CA THR A 237 20.72 3.84 -13.76
C THR A 237 19.43 3.49 -14.50
N VAL A 238 18.59 2.67 -13.87
CA VAL A 238 17.37 2.13 -14.49
C VAL A 238 16.16 2.42 -13.61
N LEU A 239 15.13 3.02 -14.18
CA LEU A 239 13.86 3.30 -13.51
C LEU A 239 12.81 2.26 -13.90
N GLY A 240 12.07 1.72 -12.93
CA GLY A 240 10.95 0.80 -13.14
C GLY A 240 9.95 0.85 -11.98
N GLY A 241 8.95 -0.03 -11.98
CA GLY A 241 7.98 -0.16 -10.88
C GLY A 241 6.57 0.30 -11.23
N GLY A 242 5.68 0.26 -10.23
CA GLY A 242 4.25 0.55 -10.39
C GLY A 242 4.00 1.91 -11.04
N PHE A 243 4.63 2.97 -10.51
CA PHE A 243 4.49 4.33 -11.04
C PHE A 243 4.92 4.44 -12.53
N VAL A 244 5.94 3.68 -12.93
CA VAL A 244 6.37 3.69 -14.32
C VAL A 244 5.32 3.02 -15.21
N ASN A 245 4.71 1.95 -14.70
CA ASN A 245 3.74 1.14 -15.43
C ASN A 245 2.36 1.80 -15.56
N THR A 246 1.99 2.70 -14.65
CA THR A 246 0.71 3.41 -14.70
C THR A 246 0.86 4.82 -15.28
N GLU A 247 1.88 5.58 -14.91
CA GLU A 247 1.98 7.01 -15.24
C GLU A 247 2.88 7.29 -16.45
N LEU A 248 3.97 6.54 -16.64
CA LEU A 248 5.01 6.88 -17.63
C LEU A 248 4.90 6.11 -18.95
N ARG A 249 3.73 5.53 -19.26
CA ARG A 249 3.54 4.71 -20.48
C ARG A 249 3.64 5.50 -21.79
N GLU A 250 3.43 6.81 -21.73
CA GLU A 250 3.54 7.76 -22.86
C GLU A 250 4.71 8.75 -22.64
N LEU A 251 5.72 8.38 -21.85
CA LEU A 251 6.84 9.26 -21.51
C LEU A 251 7.50 9.84 -22.76
N ALA A 252 7.56 11.17 -22.82
CA ALA A 252 8.20 11.94 -23.87
C ALA A 252 9.13 13.05 -23.35
N ASP A 253 9.08 13.38 -22.05
CA ASP A 253 9.96 14.39 -21.44
C ASP A 253 11.40 13.85 -21.34
N PRO A 254 12.36 14.45 -22.07
CA PRO A 254 13.74 13.96 -22.10
C PRO A 254 14.47 14.18 -20.77
N ARG A 255 14.02 15.08 -19.88
CA ARG A 255 14.71 15.41 -18.61
C ARG A 255 14.74 14.24 -17.63
N VAL A 256 13.83 13.28 -17.75
CA VAL A 256 13.91 12.01 -17.01
C VAL A 256 15.26 11.33 -17.25
N PHE A 257 15.78 11.44 -18.47
CA PHE A 257 17.05 10.84 -18.86
C PHE A 257 18.27 11.69 -18.49
N ASP A 258 18.11 12.81 -17.77
CA ASP A 258 19.23 13.49 -17.09
C ASP A 258 19.62 12.72 -15.82
N HIS A 259 18.70 11.89 -15.31
CA HIS A 259 18.86 11.12 -14.08
C HIS A 259 18.96 9.61 -14.34
N PHE A 260 18.26 9.10 -15.35
CA PHE A 260 18.19 7.67 -15.67
C PHE A 260 18.71 7.38 -17.08
N ASP A 261 19.42 6.26 -17.26
CA ASP A 261 19.85 5.82 -18.59
C ASP A 261 18.74 5.07 -19.32
N TYR A 262 17.93 4.34 -18.57
CA TYR A 262 16.88 3.47 -19.08
C TYR A 262 15.63 3.55 -18.20
N VAL A 263 14.45 3.46 -18.82
CA VAL A 263 13.17 3.29 -18.12
C VAL A 263 12.49 2.05 -18.66
N THR A 264 12.18 1.06 -17.81
CA THR A 264 11.59 -0.23 -18.25
C THR A 264 10.14 -0.36 -17.81
N LEU A 265 9.28 -0.92 -18.68
CA LEU A 265 7.87 -1.17 -18.42
C LEU A 265 7.52 -2.65 -18.16
N ASP A 266 6.41 -2.81 -17.47
CA ASP A 266 5.70 -4.05 -17.11
C ASP A 266 6.55 -5.00 -16.24
N ALA A 267 6.39 -6.31 -16.41
CA ALA A 267 7.18 -7.31 -15.69
C ALA A 267 8.68 -7.13 -15.99
N GLY A 268 9.47 -6.81 -14.97
CA GLY A 268 10.87 -6.38 -15.11
C GLY A 268 11.83 -7.50 -15.52
N GLU A 269 11.45 -8.77 -15.35
CA GLU A 269 12.29 -9.93 -15.59
C GLU A 269 12.85 -9.98 -17.02
N ARG A 270 11.98 -9.89 -18.03
CA ARG A 270 12.39 -9.93 -19.44
C ARG A 270 13.13 -8.64 -19.89
N PRO A 271 12.61 -7.42 -19.65
CA PRO A 271 13.30 -6.17 -19.97
C PRO A 271 14.69 -6.08 -19.36
N LEU A 272 14.85 -6.46 -18.09
CA LEU A 272 16.13 -6.40 -17.41
C LEU A 272 17.14 -7.41 -17.97
N LEU A 273 16.73 -8.63 -18.32
CA LEU A 273 17.64 -9.57 -18.99
C LEU A 273 18.14 -9.00 -20.32
N ALA A 274 17.24 -8.47 -21.15
CA ALA A 274 17.60 -7.84 -22.42
C ALA A 274 18.53 -6.64 -22.20
N LEU A 275 18.24 -5.80 -21.20
CA LEU A 275 19.07 -4.65 -20.86
C LEU A 275 20.47 -5.06 -20.38
N LEU A 276 20.57 -6.07 -19.52
CA LEU A 276 21.85 -6.56 -19.01
C LEU A 276 22.71 -7.19 -20.13
N GLU A 277 22.10 -7.94 -21.05
CA GLU A 277 22.78 -8.40 -22.28
C GLU A 277 23.27 -7.23 -23.14
N HIS A 278 22.48 -6.16 -23.24
CA HIS A 278 22.86 -4.97 -23.99
C HIS A 278 24.06 -4.27 -23.36
N LEU A 279 24.05 -4.09 -22.04
CA LEU A 279 25.14 -3.46 -21.30
C LEU A 279 26.44 -4.29 -21.35
N ARG A 280 26.35 -5.61 -21.54
CA ARG A 280 27.51 -6.48 -21.80
C ARG A 280 27.96 -6.52 -23.27
N GLY A 281 27.27 -5.83 -24.17
CA GLY A 281 27.56 -5.83 -25.61
C GLY A 281 27.09 -7.08 -26.36
N GLU A 282 26.33 -7.96 -25.71
CA GLU A 282 25.77 -9.20 -26.29
C GLU A 282 24.49 -8.93 -27.09
N ARG A 283 23.81 -7.82 -26.77
CA ARG A 283 22.57 -7.38 -27.41
C ARG A 283 22.69 -5.96 -27.96
N GLY A 284 22.17 -5.76 -29.17
CA GLY A 284 22.09 -4.42 -29.78
C GLY A 284 20.94 -3.61 -29.18
N ARG A 285 21.10 -2.29 -29.09
CA ARG A 285 20.11 -1.36 -28.50
C ARG A 285 18.70 -1.51 -29.08
N GLN A 286 18.57 -1.74 -30.39
CA GLN A 286 17.28 -1.92 -31.07
C GLN A 286 16.55 -3.22 -30.68
N ARG A 287 17.23 -4.12 -29.95
CA ARG A 287 16.66 -5.37 -29.44
C ARG A 287 16.25 -5.29 -27.97
N LEU A 288 16.24 -4.10 -27.35
CA LEU A 288 15.70 -3.94 -26.00
C LEU A 288 14.20 -4.26 -25.96
N VAL A 289 13.71 -4.69 -24.80
CA VAL A 289 12.32 -5.08 -24.59
C VAL A 289 11.67 -4.05 -23.67
N ARG A 290 10.55 -3.45 -24.08
CA ARG A 290 9.77 -2.47 -23.30
C ARG A 290 10.61 -1.41 -22.56
N THR A 291 11.56 -0.79 -23.25
CA THR A 291 12.53 0.13 -22.65
C THR A 291 12.48 1.49 -23.34
N PHE A 292 12.29 2.57 -22.58
CA PHE A 292 12.55 3.92 -23.05
C PHE A 292 14.02 4.30 -22.87
N VAL A 293 14.53 5.07 -23.82
CA VAL A 293 15.90 5.57 -23.88
C VAL A 293 15.92 6.98 -24.46
N ARG A 294 16.96 7.76 -24.16
CA ARG A 294 17.24 9.00 -24.89
C ARG A 294 17.93 8.71 -26.22
N GLY A 295 17.32 9.11 -27.32
CA GLY A 295 17.84 9.04 -28.69
C GLY A 295 19.08 9.93 -28.91
N GLU A 296 19.77 9.70 -30.02
CA GLU A 296 20.92 10.53 -30.42
C GLU A 296 20.53 11.98 -30.74
N ASP A 297 19.28 12.19 -31.16
CA ASP A 297 18.65 13.50 -31.35
C ASP A 297 18.17 14.17 -30.05
N GLY A 298 18.39 13.51 -28.90
CA GLY A 298 17.97 13.96 -27.58
C GLY A 298 16.50 13.67 -27.25
N ALA A 299 15.72 13.12 -28.19
CA ALA A 299 14.31 12.79 -27.98
C ALA A 299 14.14 11.46 -27.25
N VAL A 300 13.01 11.28 -26.55
CA VAL A 300 12.67 10.00 -25.91
C VAL A 300 12.23 9.00 -26.98
N GLN A 301 12.79 7.79 -26.92
CA GLN A 301 12.47 6.69 -27.83
C GLN A 301 12.04 5.47 -27.04
N TYR A 302 10.89 4.90 -27.41
CA TYR A 302 10.43 3.60 -26.89
C TYR A 302 10.91 2.46 -27.79
N ILE A 303 11.70 1.55 -27.23
CA ILE A 303 12.21 0.36 -27.94
C ILE A 303 11.53 -0.89 -27.38
N ASN A 304 10.96 -1.69 -28.27
CA ASN A 304 10.24 -2.89 -27.88
C ASN A 304 10.38 -4.02 -28.91
N MET A 305 11.45 -4.80 -28.77
CA MET A 305 11.58 -6.08 -29.44
C MET A 305 10.55 -7.07 -28.87
N MET A 306 9.74 -7.66 -29.73
CA MET A 306 8.74 -8.64 -29.32
C MET A 306 9.42 -9.93 -28.87
N GLU A 307 9.38 -10.18 -27.56
CA GLU A 307 9.84 -11.41 -26.93
C GLU A 307 8.79 -11.91 -25.93
N ALA A 308 8.76 -13.22 -25.72
CA ALA A 308 7.91 -13.82 -24.70
C ALA A 308 8.38 -13.41 -23.30
N ASP A 309 7.42 -13.09 -22.44
CA ASP A 309 7.67 -12.87 -21.03
C ASP A 309 8.16 -14.13 -20.32
N ILE A 310 8.74 -13.94 -19.14
CA ILE A 310 9.11 -15.04 -18.26
C ILE A 310 7.82 -15.57 -17.61
N ALA A 311 7.54 -16.86 -17.82
CA ALA A 311 6.38 -17.50 -17.21
C ALA A 311 6.43 -17.39 -15.68
N PHE A 312 5.29 -17.16 -15.03
CA PHE A 312 5.22 -16.99 -13.58
C PHE A 312 5.80 -18.18 -12.77
N ALA A 313 5.75 -19.39 -13.32
CA ALA A 313 6.39 -20.57 -12.71
C ALA A 313 7.94 -20.48 -12.71
N GLU A 314 8.53 -19.72 -13.62
CA GLU A 314 9.98 -19.62 -13.88
C GLU A 314 10.65 -18.35 -13.34
N VAL A 315 9.90 -17.46 -12.69
CA VAL A 315 10.46 -16.24 -12.04
C VAL A 315 11.30 -16.55 -10.80
N GLY A 316 11.24 -17.79 -10.30
CA GLY A 316 11.99 -18.23 -9.12
C GLY A 316 11.34 -17.84 -7.79
N THR A 317 12.12 -17.96 -6.72
CA THR A 317 11.70 -17.63 -5.35
C THR A 317 12.22 -16.23 -5.00
N PRO A 318 11.38 -15.32 -4.46
CA PRO A 318 11.87 -14.05 -3.93
C PRO A 318 12.83 -14.29 -2.75
N THR A 319 13.82 -13.41 -2.60
CA THR A 319 14.80 -13.47 -1.51
C THR A 319 14.84 -12.13 -0.78
N TRP A 320 14.84 -12.18 0.55
CA TRP A 320 15.04 -11.04 1.44
C TRP A 320 16.49 -10.96 1.94
N ASP A 321 17.36 -11.85 1.49
CA ASP A 321 18.79 -11.77 1.76
C ASP A 321 19.35 -10.41 1.31
N GLY A 322 20.09 -9.77 2.21
CA GLY A 322 20.58 -8.39 2.06
C GLY A 322 19.70 -7.31 2.68
N LEU A 323 18.45 -7.61 3.06
CA LEU A 323 17.57 -6.65 3.74
C LEU A 323 17.62 -6.82 5.27
N PRO A 324 17.60 -5.71 6.05
CA PRO A 324 17.71 -5.77 7.49
C PRO A 324 16.37 -6.11 8.17
N LEU A 325 15.95 -7.37 8.07
CA LEU A 325 14.60 -7.81 8.50
C LEU A 325 14.30 -7.55 9.99
N ASP A 326 15.30 -7.48 10.84
CA ASP A 326 15.21 -7.20 12.28
C ASP A 326 15.10 -5.70 12.61
N ARG A 327 15.13 -4.83 11.60
CA ARG A 327 15.10 -3.36 11.77
C ARG A 327 13.80 -2.70 11.33
N TYR A 328 12.84 -3.44 10.77
CA TYR A 328 11.52 -2.91 10.45
C TYR A 328 10.68 -2.64 11.70
N LEU A 329 9.80 -1.64 11.65
CA LEU A 329 9.01 -1.16 12.77
C LEU A 329 7.63 -1.80 12.79
N SER A 330 7.20 -2.29 13.94
CA SER A 330 5.84 -2.78 14.18
C SER A 330 4.97 -1.65 14.72
N LEU A 331 4.25 -0.97 13.81
CA LEU A 331 3.42 0.18 14.12
C LEU A 331 1.97 -0.26 14.37
N LEU A 332 1.24 0.51 15.19
CA LEU A 332 -0.16 0.20 15.50
C LEU A 332 -1.02 1.47 15.46
N ASP A 333 -1.48 1.85 14.26
CA ASP A 333 -2.30 3.03 14.04
C ASP A 333 -3.77 2.83 14.47
N MET A 334 -4.31 1.63 14.26
CA MET A 334 -5.67 1.28 14.64
C MET A 334 -5.70 -0.02 15.45
N LEU A 335 -6.58 -0.06 16.45
CA LEU A 335 -6.69 -1.18 17.38
C LEU A 335 -7.47 -2.37 16.79
N ASN A 336 -8.20 -2.16 15.69
CA ASN A 336 -8.96 -3.20 14.98
C ASN A 336 -8.03 -4.36 14.53
N PRO A 337 -8.31 -5.62 14.89
CA PRO A 337 -7.44 -6.77 14.61
C PRO A 337 -7.07 -6.94 13.14
N MET A 338 -7.98 -6.63 12.20
CA MET A 338 -7.67 -6.70 10.78
C MET A 338 -6.64 -5.67 10.36
N HIS A 339 -6.80 -4.41 10.79
CA HIS A 339 -5.89 -3.33 10.41
C HIS A 339 -4.44 -3.55 10.87
N ARG A 340 -4.25 -4.37 11.92
CA ARG A 340 -2.92 -4.77 12.39
C ARG A 340 -2.13 -5.52 11.34
N LEU A 341 -2.78 -6.32 10.50
CA LEU A 341 -2.10 -7.12 9.50
C LEU A 341 -1.29 -6.27 8.49
N TRP A 342 -1.66 -4.99 8.31
CA TRP A 342 -0.93 -4.07 7.43
C TRP A 342 0.21 -3.31 8.11
N SER A 343 0.20 -3.18 9.44
CA SER A 343 1.07 -2.23 10.19
C SER A 343 1.92 -2.90 11.27
N ASP A 344 1.39 -3.93 11.93
CA ASP A 344 2.03 -4.65 13.02
C ASP A 344 2.85 -5.83 12.49
N GLY A 345 4.17 -5.65 12.51
CA GLY A 345 5.13 -6.65 12.08
C GLY A 345 5.28 -6.80 10.56
N ARG A 346 6.13 -7.76 10.19
CA ARG A 346 6.50 -8.08 8.82
C ARG A 346 5.76 -9.35 8.36
N TRP A 347 5.33 -9.33 7.10
CA TRP A 347 4.77 -10.49 6.41
C TRP A 347 5.62 -10.83 5.19
N ASN A 348 5.98 -12.11 5.02
CA ASN A 348 6.57 -12.57 3.76
C ASN A 348 5.57 -12.33 2.62
N LYS A 349 5.98 -11.60 1.59
CA LYS A 349 5.12 -11.30 0.43
C LYS A 349 5.29 -12.37 -0.62
N LEU A 350 4.21 -13.02 -1.02
CA LEU A 350 4.21 -14.00 -2.10
C LEU A 350 2.97 -13.80 -2.98
N THR A 351 3.03 -14.19 -4.24
CA THR A 351 1.90 -14.16 -5.17
C THR A 351 1.51 -15.60 -5.47
N VAL A 352 0.22 -15.91 -5.49
CA VAL A 352 -0.30 -17.24 -5.85
C VAL A 352 -0.45 -17.35 -7.37
N ALA A 353 -0.90 -16.29 -8.03
CA ALA A 353 -1.01 -16.15 -9.47
C ALA A 353 -0.71 -14.71 -9.91
N HIS A 354 0.03 -14.56 -11.01
CA HIS A 354 0.21 -13.28 -11.66
C HIS A 354 -1.06 -12.90 -12.44
N GLY A 355 -1.42 -11.62 -12.46
CA GLY A 355 -2.62 -11.12 -13.13
C GLY A 355 -3.93 -11.40 -12.38
N CYS A 356 -5.04 -10.95 -12.98
CA CYS A 356 -6.37 -11.19 -12.45
C CYS A 356 -7.16 -12.13 -13.38
N TYR A 357 -7.62 -13.27 -12.86
CA TYR A 357 -8.43 -14.22 -13.63
C TYR A 357 -9.80 -13.65 -14.05
N TRP A 358 -10.29 -12.59 -13.37
CA TRP A 358 -11.58 -11.95 -13.68
C TRP A 358 -11.48 -10.95 -14.84
N LYS A 359 -10.48 -10.05 -14.82
CA LYS A 359 -10.13 -9.06 -15.86
C LYS A 359 -11.30 -8.32 -16.55
N LYS A 360 -12.38 -8.06 -15.81
CA LYS A 360 -13.62 -7.45 -16.35
C LYS A 360 -14.09 -6.21 -15.60
N CYS A 361 -13.54 -5.92 -14.42
CA CYS A 361 -13.94 -4.75 -13.63
C CYS A 361 -13.71 -3.48 -14.45
N SER A 362 -14.72 -2.62 -14.53
CA SER A 362 -14.64 -1.40 -15.35
C SER A 362 -13.79 -0.29 -14.74
N PHE A 363 -13.49 -0.38 -13.45
CA PHE A 363 -12.62 0.56 -12.73
C PHE A 363 -11.15 0.11 -12.66
N CYS A 364 -10.84 -1.15 -12.93
CA CYS A 364 -9.45 -1.66 -12.89
C CYS A 364 -8.73 -1.35 -14.20
N ASP A 365 -7.40 -1.28 -14.15
CA ASP A 365 -6.52 -1.12 -15.32
C ASP A 365 -6.38 -2.43 -16.12
N VAL A 366 -7.51 -3.03 -16.52
CA VAL A 366 -7.56 -4.36 -17.17
C VAL A 366 -6.79 -4.45 -18.48
N SER A 367 -6.33 -3.34 -19.03
CA SER A 367 -5.46 -3.32 -20.22
C SER A 367 -3.98 -3.37 -19.92
N LEU A 368 -3.56 -3.18 -18.68
CA LEU A 368 -2.16 -3.22 -18.28
C LEU A 368 -1.72 -4.67 -18.02
N ASP A 369 -0.44 -4.96 -18.24
CA ASP A 369 0.13 -6.32 -18.19
C ASP A 369 -0.14 -6.99 -16.82
N TYR A 370 0.08 -6.24 -15.73
CA TYR A 370 -0.05 -6.74 -14.36
C TYR A 370 -1.47 -7.21 -13.98
N ILE A 371 -2.51 -6.80 -14.73
CA ILE A 371 -3.88 -7.31 -14.59
C ILE A 371 -4.22 -8.32 -15.70
N SER A 372 -3.89 -7.96 -16.94
CA SER A 372 -4.40 -8.65 -18.14
C SER A 372 -3.77 -10.03 -18.37
N ARG A 373 -2.50 -10.21 -17.98
CA ARG A 373 -1.75 -11.45 -18.14
C ARG A 373 -1.93 -12.35 -16.92
N TYR A 374 -2.90 -13.25 -17.00
CA TYR A 374 -3.15 -14.22 -15.94
C TYR A 374 -2.31 -15.49 -16.10
N GLU A 375 -1.46 -15.77 -15.12
CA GLU A 375 -0.60 -16.96 -15.07
C GLU A 375 -0.51 -17.52 -13.64
N GLY A 376 -0.60 -18.85 -13.50
CA GLY A 376 -0.50 -19.52 -12.21
C GLY A 376 0.76 -20.38 -12.09
N ALA A 377 1.13 -20.71 -10.86
CA ALA A 377 2.09 -21.75 -10.54
C ALA A 377 1.37 -22.95 -9.91
N SER A 378 2.01 -24.13 -9.92
CA SER A 378 1.46 -25.29 -9.21
C SER A 378 1.55 -25.10 -7.69
N ALA A 379 0.64 -25.74 -6.95
CA ALA A 379 0.67 -25.73 -5.50
C ALA A 379 2.01 -26.22 -4.93
N ALA A 380 2.60 -27.24 -5.55
CA ALA A 380 3.92 -27.76 -5.17
C ALA A 380 5.02 -26.69 -5.31
N VAL A 381 5.07 -25.96 -6.44
CA VAL A 381 6.04 -24.87 -6.64
C VAL A 381 5.85 -23.75 -5.62
N LEU A 382 4.59 -23.38 -5.34
CA LEU A 382 4.29 -22.35 -4.33
C LEU A 382 4.68 -22.80 -2.91
N ALA A 383 4.42 -24.06 -2.56
CA ALA A 383 4.83 -24.64 -1.28
C ALA A 383 6.36 -24.71 -1.14
N ASP A 384 7.08 -25.09 -2.21
CA ASP A 384 8.56 -25.09 -2.24
C ASP A 384 9.11 -23.68 -1.99
N ARG A 385 8.51 -22.66 -2.64
CA ARG A 385 8.84 -21.25 -2.42
C ARG A 385 8.60 -20.85 -0.97
N ILE A 386 7.43 -21.20 -0.40
CA ILE A 386 7.09 -20.92 1.00
C ILE A 386 8.13 -21.52 1.95
N GLU A 387 8.47 -22.80 1.81
CA GLU A 387 9.47 -23.46 2.67
C GLU A 387 10.87 -22.85 2.52
N GLN A 388 11.26 -22.44 1.31
CA GLN A 388 12.51 -21.73 1.10
C GLN A 388 12.53 -20.38 1.83
N ILE A 389 11.44 -19.61 1.72
CA ILE A 389 11.32 -18.30 2.38
C ILE A 389 11.29 -18.43 3.91
N VAL A 390 10.59 -19.44 4.44
CA VAL A 390 10.59 -19.73 5.88
C VAL A 390 12.00 -20.08 6.35
N ARG A 391 12.74 -20.92 5.61
CA ARG A 391 14.12 -21.27 5.95
C ARG A 391 15.06 -20.07 5.92
N GLU A 392 14.88 -19.16 4.97
CA GLU A 392 15.71 -17.95 4.84
C GLU A 392 15.40 -16.92 5.93
N THR A 393 14.12 -16.66 6.18
CA THR A 393 13.67 -15.54 7.02
C THR A 393 13.40 -15.92 8.47
N GLY A 394 13.24 -17.21 8.75
CA GLY A 394 12.78 -17.72 10.06
C GLY A 394 11.33 -17.36 10.40
N GLN A 395 10.58 -16.76 9.48
CA GLN A 395 9.22 -16.26 9.71
C GLN A 395 8.19 -17.08 8.93
N THR A 396 7.09 -17.45 9.58
CA THR A 396 6.01 -18.28 9.02
C THR A 396 4.77 -17.49 8.59
N GLY A 397 4.77 -16.16 8.75
CA GLY A 397 3.69 -15.28 8.32
C GLY A 397 3.80 -14.90 6.84
N PHE A 398 2.72 -15.07 6.07
CA PHE A 398 2.62 -14.67 4.66
C PHE A 398 1.47 -13.69 4.39
N HIS A 399 1.72 -12.73 3.50
CA HIS A 399 0.69 -11.94 2.85
C HIS A 399 0.72 -12.23 1.35
N PHE A 400 -0.37 -12.81 0.85
CA PHE A 400 -0.55 -13.07 -0.57
C PHE A 400 -1.02 -11.81 -1.30
N VAL A 401 -0.13 -11.27 -2.14
CA VAL A 401 -0.26 -9.97 -2.81
C VAL A 401 -0.87 -10.05 -4.20
N ASP A 402 -1.72 -11.04 -4.44
CA ASP A 402 -2.45 -11.22 -5.69
C ASP A 402 -3.44 -10.08 -5.95
N GLU A 403 -3.67 -9.75 -7.22
CA GLU A 403 -4.75 -8.87 -7.66
C GLU A 403 -6.13 -9.43 -7.26
N ALA A 404 -6.27 -10.75 -7.42
CA ALA A 404 -7.36 -11.54 -6.85
C ALA A 404 -6.93 -13.01 -6.84
N ALA A 405 -6.60 -13.54 -5.65
CA ALA A 405 -6.15 -14.92 -5.50
C ALA A 405 -7.23 -15.91 -5.97
N PRO A 406 -6.94 -16.81 -6.94
CA PRO A 406 -7.96 -17.69 -7.51
C PRO A 406 -8.40 -18.77 -6.51
N PRO A 407 -9.71 -19.01 -6.29
CA PRO A 407 -10.18 -19.99 -5.30
C PRO A 407 -9.66 -21.41 -5.55
N LYS A 408 -9.52 -21.82 -6.82
CA LYS A 408 -8.98 -23.13 -7.18
C LYS A 408 -7.50 -23.26 -6.84
N ALA A 409 -6.72 -22.20 -7.04
CA ALA A 409 -5.30 -22.18 -6.71
C ALA A 409 -5.11 -22.17 -5.18
N LEU A 410 -5.89 -21.37 -4.46
CA LEU A 410 -5.92 -21.37 -3.00
C LEU A 410 -6.31 -22.73 -2.42
N LYS A 411 -7.32 -23.40 -2.98
CA LYS A 411 -7.70 -24.76 -2.58
C LYS A 411 -6.54 -25.74 -2.74
N ALA A 412 -5.89 -25.74 -3.92
CA ALA A 412 -4.77 -26.64 -4.20
C ALA A 412 -3.57 -26.35 -3.28
N LEU A 413 -3.26 -25.07 -3.06
CA LEU A 413 -2.21 -24.65 -2.14
C LEU A 413 -2.51 -25.05 -0.70
N ALA A 414 -3.74 -24.84 -0.23
CA ALA A 414 -4.17 -25.22 1.11
C ALA A 414 -4.02 -26.73 1.36
N THR A 415 -4.49 -27.57 0.41
CA THR A 415 -4.30 -29.02 0.50
C THR A 415 -2.80 -29.39 0.56
N GLU A 416 -1.97 -28.76 -0.27
CA GLU A 416 -0.52 -29.02 -0.28
C GLU A 416 0.14 -28.60 1.05
N LEU A 417 -0.17 -27.41 1.57
CA LEU A 417 0.37 -26.91 2.84
C LEU A 417 0.01 -27.80 4.03
N ILE A 418 -1.24 -28.29 4.07
CA ILE A 418 -1.71 -29.24 5.09
C ILE A 418 -0.97 -30.57 4.95
N ALA A 419 -0.87 -31.12 3.74
CA ALA A 419 -0.16 -32.37 3.49
C ALA A 419 1.31 -32.33 3.92
N ARG A 420 1.96 -31.17 3.78
CA ARG A 420 3.36 -30.94 4.20
C ARG A 420 3.53 -30.54 5.66
N ASN A 421 2.43 -30.28 6.39
CA ASN A 421 2.46 -29.66 7.71
C ASN A 421 3.30 -28.37 7.74
N ALA A 422 3.12 -27.51 6.73
CA ALA A 422 3.94 -26.31 6.55
C ALA A 422 3.84 -25.30 7.71
N GLY A 423 2.73 -25.30 8.45
CA GLY A 423 2.59 -24.53 9.70
C GLY A 423 2.69 -23.01 9.53
N ILE A 424 2.20 -22.47 8.40
CA ILE A 424 2.22 -21.03 8.13
C ILE A 424 0.94 -20.35 8.61
N SER A 425 1.01 -19.02 8.80
CA SER A 425 -0.18 -18.18 8.91
C SER A 425 -0.22 -17.23 7.74
N TRP A 426 -1.37 -17.08 7.09
CA TRP A 426 -1.46 -16.27 5.89
C TRP A 426 -2.75 -15.48 5.77
N TRP A 427 -2.67 -14.38 5.02
CA TRP A 427 -3.83 -13.60 4.60
C TRP A 427 -3.62 -13.10 3.18
N GLY A 428 -4.69 -12.72 2.48
CA GLY A 428 -4.56 -12.28 1.09
C GLY A 428 -5.83 -11.68 0.50
N ASN A 429 -5.70 -11.20 -0.73
CA ASN A 429 -6.76 -10.51 -1.46
C ASN A 429 -7.53 -11.49 -2.36
N VAL A 430 -8.86 -11.49 -2.28
CA VAL A 430 -9.75 -12.30 -3.11
C VAL A 430 -10.89 -11.49 -3.70
N ARG A 431 -11.60 -12.09 -4.64
CA ARG A 431 -12.93 -11.64 -5.05
C ARG A 431 -13.98 -12.52 -4.37
N PHE A 432 -14.95 -11.93 -3.66
CA PHE A 432 -15.99 -12.67 -2.93
C PHE A 432 -17.00 -13.37 -3.87
N GLU A 433 -16.54 -14.48 -4.47
CA GLU A 433 -17.30 -15.25 -5.45
C GLU A 433 -17.86 -16.56 -4.90
N LYS A 434 -18.90 -17.09 -5.56
CA LYS A 434 -19.64 -18.29 -5.14
C LYS A 434 -18.79 -19.56 -4.96
N THR A 435 -17.58 -19.60 -5.50
CA THR A 435 -16.68 -20.76 -5.34
C THR A 435 -16.12 -20.85 -3.91
N PHE A 436 -16.15 -19.76 -3.15
CA PHE A 436 -15.88 -19.78 -1.71
C PHE A 436 -17.09 -20.31 -0.95
N THR A 437 -17.15 -21.64 -0.83
CA THR A 437 -18.13 -22.36 0.00
C THR A 437 -17.66 -22.44 1.46
N PRO A 438 -18.56 -22.74 2.42
CA PRO A 438 -18.17 -23.03 3.81
C PRO A 438 -17.02 -24.04 3.92
N ASP A 439 -17.12 -25.19 3.25
CA ASP A 439 -16.04 -26.20 3.24
C ASP A 439 -14.70 -25.68 2.71
N LEU A 440 -14.73 -24.74 1.75
CA LEU A 440 -13.51 -24.12 1.26
C LEU A 440 -12.97 -23.14 2.30
N ALA A 441 -13.82 -22.34 2.96
CA ALA A 441 -13.39 -21.44 4.02
C ALA A 441 -12.74 -22.22 5.18
N GLU A 442 -13.33 -23.34 5.60
CA GLU A 442 -12.76 -24.25 6.62
C GLU A 442 -11.40 -24.80 6.17
N LEU A 443 -11.28 -25.31 4.93
CA LEU A 443 -10.01 -25.79 4.39
C LEU A 443 -8.93 -24.69 4.37
N LEU A 444 -9.30 -23.46 4.02
CA LEU A 444 -8.37 -22.34 4.04
C LEU A 444 -7.93 -22.02 5.47
N ALA A 445 -8.85 -22.03 6.43
CA ALA A 445 -8.54 -21.84 7.85
C ALA A 445 -7.57 -22.91 8.36
N ASP A 446 -7.82 -24.18 8.05
CA ASP A 446 -6.96 -25.32 8.41
C ASP A 446 -5.54 -25.20 7.82
N SER A 447 -5.41 -24.57 6.65
CA SER A 447 -4.09 -24.28 6.04
C SER A 447 -3.37 -23.08 6.64
N GLY A 448 -4.00 -22.39 7.61
CA GLY A 448 -3.44 -21.22 8.29
C GLY A 448 -3.96 -19.88 7.78
N CYS A 449 -5.05 -19.84 7.01
CA CYS A 449 -5.69 -18.57 6.64
C CYS A 449 -6.27 -17.90 7.89
N ILE A 450 -5.82 -16.69 8.20
CA ILE A 450 -6.33 -15.92 9.34
C ILE A 450 -7.21 -14.75 8.92
N ALA A 451 -7.07 -14.31 7.67
CA ALA A 451 -7.76 -13.14 7.17
C ALA A 451 -7.83 -13.12 5.64
N ILE A 452 -8.89 -12.51 5.13
CA ILE A 452 -9.10 -12.25 3.71
C ILE A 452 -9.59 -10.82 3.53
N SER A 453 -8.98 -10.12 2.58
CA SER A 453 -9.48 -8.85 2.06
C SER A 453 -10.11 -9.08 0.69
N GLY A 454 -11.15 -8.31 0.37
CA GLY A 454 -11.77 -8.41 -0.93
C GLY A 454 -12.61 -7.21 -1.28
N GLY A 455 -12.69 -6.96 -2.59
CA GLY A 455 -13.60 -5.97 -3.13
C GLY A 455 -15.05 -6.43 -2.97
N LEU A 456 -15.80 -5.69 -2.17
CA LEU A 456 -17.28 -5.67 -2.17
C LEU A 456 -17.81 -4.53 -3.05
N GLU A 457 -17.10 -3.40 -3.07
CA GLU A 457 -17.45 -2.18 -3.80
C GLU A 457 -18.83 -1.63 -3.40
N VAL A 458 -19.41 -0.71 -4.19
CA VAL A 458 -20.72 -0.12 -3.88
C VAL A 458 -21.77 -1.23 -3.83
N ALA A 459 -22.41 -1.43 -2.68
CA ALA A 459 -23.41 -2.48 -2.47
C ALA A 459 -24.77 -2.20 -3.15
N SER A 460 -24.81 -1.54 -4.30
CA SER A 460 -26.02 -1.38 -5.13
C SER A 460 -25.93 -2.34 -6.32
N ASP A 461 -26.91 -3.23 -6.50
CA ASP A 461 -26.92 -4.21 -7.60
C ASP A 461 -26.80 -3.55 -8.99
N ARG A 462 -27.36 -2.33 -9.13
CA ARG A 462 -27.22 -1.51 -10.35
C ARG A 462 -25.76 -1.18 -10.63
N LEU A 463 -25.04 -0.69 -9.62
CA LEU A 463 -23.65 -0.28 -9.75
C LEU A 463 -22.71 -1.48 -9.89
N LEU A 464 -22.96 -2.58 -9.18
CA LEU A 464 -22.21 -3.83 -9.36
C LEU A 464 -22.30 -4.37 -10.80
N THR A 465 -23.47 -4.23 -11.43
CA THR A 465 -23.70 -4.59 -12.84
C THR A 465 -22.90 -3.67 -13.76
N LEU A 466 -22.97 -2.35 -13.55
CA LEU A 466 -22.21 -1.37 -14.33
C LEU A 466 -20.69 -1.55 -14.16
N MET A 467 -20.24 -1.93 -12.96
CA MET A 467 -18.84 -2.25 -12.66
C MET A 467 -18.36 -3.56 -13.29
N LYS A 468 -19.27 -4.39 -13.81
CA LYS A 468 -18.99 -5.75 -14.28
C LYS A 468 -18.26 -6.59 -13.22
N LYS A 469 -18.57 -6.37 -11.94
CA LYS A 469 -17.93 -7.08 -10.82
C LYS A 469 -18.30 -8.56 -10.80
N GLY A 470 -19.50 -8.91 -11.27
CA GLY A 470 -19.99 -10.29 -11.41
C GLY A 470 -20.32 -11.00 -10.08
N VAL A 471 -20.62 -10.22 -9.04
CA VAL A 471 -21.07 -10.71 -7.73
C VAL A 471 -22.37 -9.99 -7.36
N SER A 472 -23.19 -10.60 -6.52
CA SER A 472 -24.38 -9.97 -5.92
C SER A 472 -24.20 -9.79 -4.43
N VAL A 473 -24.96 -8.87 -3.82
CA VAL A 473 -24.89 -8.63 -2.37
C VAL A 473 -25.18 -9.91 -1.58
N ASP A 474 -26.18 -10.68 -2.00
CA ASP A 474 -26.57 -11.93 -1.32
C ASP A 474 -25.45 -12.98 -1.36
N GLN A 475 -24.72 -13.05 -2.49
CA GLN A 475 -23.58 -13.94 -2.61
C GLN A 475 -22.45 -13.51 -1.69
N VAL A 476 -22.12 -12.21 -1.68
CA VAL A 476 -21.06 -11.68 -0.82
C VAL A 476 -21.40 -11.98 0.64
N ALA A 477 -22.62 -11.68 1.10
CA ALA A 477 -23.04 -11.93 2.47
C ALA A 477 -22.78 -13.38 2.91
N ARG A 478 -23.12 -14.36 2.06
CA ARG A 478 -22.88 -15.77 2.35
C ARG A 478 -21.39 -16.13 2.37
N VAL A 479 -20.61 -15.62 1.42
CA VAL A 479 -19.17 -15.89 1.32
C VAL A 479 -18.42 -15.31 2.53
N THR A 480 -18.68 -14.06 2.86
CA THR A 480 -18.01 -13.37 3.97
C THR A 480 -18.45 -13.93 5.32
N ARG A 481 -19.70 -14.35 5.44
CA ARG A 481 -20.18 -15.11 6.59
C ARG A 481 -19.47 -16.46 6.74
N ALA A 482 -19.31 -17.21 5.64
CA ALA A 482 -18.59 -18.49 5.66
C ALA A 482 -17.13 -18.34 6.12
N PHE A 483 -16.44 -17.29 5.69
CA PHE A 483 -15.11 -16.96 6.22
C PHE A 483 -15.14 -16.66 7.72
N THR A 484 -16.06 -15.79 8.15
CA THR A 484 -16.17 -15.44 9.57
C THR A 484 -16.48 -16.65 10.45
N ASP A 485 -17.41 -17.52 10.03
CA ASP A 485 -17.78 -18.73 10.76
C ASP A 485 -16.61 -19.74 10.83
N ALA A 486 -15.70 -19.74 9.85
CA ALA A 486 -14.45 -20.49 9.86
C ALA A 486 -13.32 -19.83 10.68
N GLY A 487 -13.59 -18.69 11.35
CA GLY A 487 -12.61 -17.94 12.13
C GLY A 487 -11.67 -17.05 11.31
N ILE A 488 -11.93 -16.88 10.01
CA ILE A 488 -11.16 -16.02 9.11
C ILE A 488 -11.76 -14.61 9.17
N LEU A 489 -10.92 -13.64 9.52
CA LEU A 489 -11.33 -12.24 9.53
C LEU A 489 -11.52 -11.70 8.10
N VAL A 490 -12.50 -10.82 7.90
CA VAL A 490 -12.89 -10.30 6.59
C VAL A 490 -12.79 -8.78 6.57
N HIS A 491 -12.05 -8.27 5.57
CA HIS A 491 -11.95 -6.85 5.26
C HIS A 491 -12.60 -6.56 3.90
N ALA A 492 -13.53 -5.61 3.87
CA ALA A 492 -14.21 -5.19 2.65
C ALA A 492 -13.61 -3.88 2.09
N TYR A 493 -13.06 -3.94 0.88
CA TYR A 493 -12.81 -2.74 0.10
C TYR A 493 -14.13 -2.27 -0.51
N LEU A 494 -14.50 -1.03 -0.17
CA LEU A 494 -15.74 -0.38 -0.57
C LEU A 494 -15.38 0.85 -1.39
N MET A 495 -16.16 1.16 -2.42
CA MET A 495 -15.91 2.29 -3.30
C MET A 495 -17.10 3.24 -3.28
N TYR A 496 -16.88 4.53 -3.51
CA TYR A 496 -17.96 5.51 -3.74
C TYR A 496 -17.55 6.58 -4.77
N GLY A 497 -18.53 7.26 -5.32
CA GLY A 497 -18.39 8.22 -6.42
C GLY A 497 -18.10 7.59 -7.79
N PHE A 498 -18.54 6.34 -8.00
CA PHE A 498 -18.48 5.71 -9.32
C PHE A 498 -19.43 6.42 -10.31
N PRO A 499 -19.15 6.41 -11.63
CA PRO A 499 -20.03 7.01 -12.64
C PRO A 499 -21.51 6.73 -12.43
N THR A 500 -22.31 7.78 -12.47
CA THR A 500 -23.77 7.82 -12.27
C THR A 500 -24.24 7.40 -10.88
N GLN A 501 -23.36 7.36 -9.87
CA GLN A 501 -23.77 7.02 -8.51
C GLN A 501 -24.64 8.13 -7.91
N THR A 502 -25.85 7.77 -7.48
CA THR A 502 -26.76 8.73 -6.85
C THR A 502 -26.55 8.82 -5.34
N VAL A 503 -27.14 9.84 -4.71
CA VAL A 503 -27.24 9.90 -3.23
C VAL A 503 -27.97 8.67 -2.69
N GLN A 504 -29.03 8.20 -3.36
CA GLN A 504 -29.78 7.01 -2.95
C GLN A 504 -28.90 5.75 -2.95
N ASP A 505 -28.10 5.54 -4.01
CA ASP A 505 -27.16 4.41 -4.07
C ASP A 505 -26.15 4.45 -2.91
N THR A 506 -25.71 5.64 -2.52
CA THR A 506 -24.75 5.83 -1.42
C THR A 506 -25.37 5.50 -0.07
N VAL A 507 -26.60 5.97 0.18
CA VAL A 507 -27.36 5.65 1.41
C VAL A 507 -27.65 4.16 1.48
N ASP A 508 -28.07 3.54 0.38
CA ASP A 508 -28.36 2.12 0.32
C ASP A 508 -27.09 1.27 0.50
N ALA A 509 -25.97 1.67 -0.10
CA ALA A 509 -24.69 1.01 0.11
C ALA A 509 -24.26 1.06 1.58
N LEU A 510 -24.42 2.21 2.26
CA LEU A 510 -24.11 2.31 3.69
C LEU A 510 -25.02 1.42 4.54
N GLU A 511 -26.30 1.30 4.20
CA GLU A 511 -27.24 0.40 4.88
C GLU A 511 -26.88 -1.07 4.69
N TYR A 512 -26.48 -1.49 3.49
CA TYR A 512 -25.96 -2.85 3.28
C TYR A 512 -24.72 -3.12 4.13
N VAL A 513 -23.78 -2.18 4.18
CA VAL A 513 -22.57 -2.33 4.98
C VAL A 513 -22.90 -2.39 6.47
N ARG A 514 -23.81 -1.54 6.97
CA ARG A 514 -24.31 -1.61 8.36
C ARG A 514 -24.86 -3.00 8.67
N GLN A 515 -25.71 -3.56 7.79
CA GLN A 515 -26.27 -4.90 7.98
C GLN A 515 -25.20 -6.00 7.93
N LEU A 516 -24.17 -5.87 7.08
CA LEU A 516 -23.05 -6.83 7.05
C LEU A 516 -22.26 -6.82 8.36
N PHE A 517 -21.99 -5.66 8.95
CA PHE A 517 -21.39 -5.58 10.28
C PHE A 517 -22.31 -6.17 11.36
N ALA A 518 -23.59 -5.80 11.35
CA ALA A 518 -24.57 -6.29 12.33
C ALA A 518 -24.77 -7.81 12.29
N ASN A 519 -24.65 -8.42 11.10
CA ASN A 519 -24.73 -9.88 10.92
C ASN A 519 -23.38 -10.58 11.04
N GLY A 520 -22.30 -9.89 11.45
CA GLY A 520 -20.97 -10.48 11.60
C GLY A 520 -20.41 -11.04 10.30
N CYS A 521 -20.78 -10.49 9.15
CA CYS A 521 -20.23 -10.90 7.86
C CYS A 521 -18.82 -10.33 7.64
N ILE A 522 -18.54 -9.14 8.18
CA ILE A 522 -17.26 -8.44 8.02
C ILE A 522 -16.80 -7.84 9.35
N GLN A 523 -15.48 -7.79 9.58
CA GLN A 523 -14.87 -7.21 10.79
C GLN A 523 -14.20 -5.86 10.50
N SER A 524 -14.05 -5.53 9.22
CA SER A 524 -13.39 -4.32 8.77
C SER A 524 -13.88 -3.91 7.39
N GLY A 525 -13.86 -2.61 7.11
CA GLY A 525 -14.07 -2.11 5.76
C GLY A 525 -13.44 -0.74 5.57
N PHE A 526 -13.25 -0.35 4.32
CA PHE A 526 -12.71 0.96 3.97
C PHE A 526 -13.38 1.48 2.70
N PHE A 527 -14.02 2.66 2.80
CA PHE A 527 -14.52 3.39 1.64
C PHE A 527 -13.38 4.19 1.02
N HIS A 528 -13.12 3.95 -0.26
CA HIS A 528 -12.26 4.80 -1.08
C HIS A 528 -13.07 5.54 -2.14
N ARG A 529 -12.70 6.79 -2.41
CA ARG A 529 -13.21 7.54 -3.56
C ARG A 529 -12.75 6.86 -4.85
N PHE A 530 -13.69 6.63 -5.78
CA PHE A 530 -13.36 6.17 -7.13
C PHE A 530 -12.48 7.22 -7.83
N ALA A 531 -11.34 6.78 -8.33
CA ALA A 531 -10.47 7.52 -9.25
C ALA A 531 -10.57 6.88 -10.64
N CYS A 532 -10.78 7.70 -11.67
CA CYS A 532 -10.81 7.23 -13.05
C CYS A 532 -9.40 7.30 -13.64
N THR A 533 -8.90 6.18 -14.14
CA THR A 533 -7.59 6.10 -14.81
C THR A 533 -7.79 6.04 -16.33
N VAL A 534 -6.82 6.54 -17.10
CA VAL A 534 -6.80 6.44 -18.58
C VAL A 534 -6.70 4.99 -19.09
N HIS A 535 -6.36 4.04 -18.21
CA HIS A 535 -6.20 2.63 -18.55
C HIS A 535 -7.45 1.80 -18.28
N SER A 536 -8.31 2.26 -17.37
CA SER A 536 -9.57 1.58 -17.02
C SER A 536 -10.60 1.61 -18.16
N PRO A 537 -11.52 0.62 -18.23
CA PRO A 537 -12.63 0.67 -19.18
C PRO A 537 -13.49 1.94 -19.07
N VAL A 538 -13.66 2.51 -17.86
CA VAL A 538 -14.33 3.81 -17.68
C VAL A 538 -13.53 4.94 -18.35
N GLY A 539 -12.22 5.00 -18.18
CA GLY A 539 -11.38 6.02 -18.82
C GLY A 539 -11.22 5.85 -20.33
N LYS A 540 -11.46 4.65 -20.86
CA LYS A 540 -11.38 4.39 -22.30
C LYS A 540 -12.69 4.61 -23.05
N ASN A 541 -13.82 4.26 -22.43
CA ASN A 541 -15.16 4.37 -23.03
C ASN A 541 -16.13 5.06 -22.05
N PRO A 542 -15.87 6.32 -21.66
CA PRO A 542 -16.62 7.03 -20.62
C PRO A 542 -18.13 7.15 -20.92
N GLU A 543 -18.49 7.19 -22.20
CA GLU A 543 -19.87 7.25 -22.69
C GLU A 543 -20.69 6.01 -22.34
N GLU A 544 -20.07 4.82 -22.26
CA GLU A 544 -20.74 3.59 -21.79
C GLU A 544 -21.19 3.70 -20.32
N TYR A 545 -20.55 4.58 -19.55
CA TYR A 545 -20.79 4.80 -18.13
C TYR A 545 -21.53 6.12 -17.86
N GLY A 546 -21.97 6.83 -18.90
CA GLY A 546 -22.77 8.05 -18.76
C GLY A 546 -22.01 9.26 -18.23
N VAL A 547 -20.68 9.27 -18.36
CA VAL A 547 -19.82 10.39 -17.94
C VAL A 547 -19.04 10.95 -19.13
N THR A 548 -18.50 12.15 -18.99
CA THR A 548 -17.56 12.72 -19.96
C THR A 548 -16.24 12.99 -19.27
N LEU A 549 -15.11 12.74 -19.96
CA LEU A 549 -13.80 13.03 -19.39
C LEU A 549 -13.49 14.52 -19.52
N ALA A 550 -12.90 15.08 -18.48
CA ALA A 550 -12.28 16.38 -18.57
C ALA A 550 -11.06 16.30 -19.51
N PRO A 551 -10.78 17.33 -20.31
CA PRO A 551 -9.55 17.38 -21.08
C PRO A 551 -8.34 17.24 -20.16
N LEU A 552 -7.43 16.34 -20.52
CA LEU A 552 -6.17 16.23 -19.79
C LEU A 552 -5.33 17.48 -20.04
N PRO A 553 -4.64 18.01 -19.01
CA PRO A 553 -3.65 19.05 -19.23
C PRO A 553 -2.57 18.53 -20.19
N PRO A 554 -2.05 19.37 -21.10
CA PRO A 554 -0.95 18.98 -21.96
C PRO A 554 0.28 18.64 -21.11
N GLY A 555 0.98 17.57 -21.47
CA GLY A 555 2.13 17.09 -20.73
C GLY A 555 2.82 15.94 -21.45
N ASP A 556 4.10 15.79 -21.16
CA ASP A 556 5.02 14.82 -21.74
C ASP A 556 5.65 13.90 -20.68
N PHE A 557 5.28 14.05 -19.40
CA PHE A 557 5.85 13.29 -18.30
C PHE A 557 4.96 12.14 -17.81
N ALA A 558 3.92 12.43 -17.01
CA ALA A 558 3.09 11.42 -16.37
C ALA A 558 1.59 11.59 -16.68
N LYS A 559 0.93 10.48 -17.03
CA LYS A 559 -0.50 10.42 -17.38
C LYS A 559 -1.13 9.15 -16.82
N ASN A 560 -1.98 9.29 -15.80
CA ASN A 560 -2.76 8.19 -15.26
C ASN A 560 -4.19 8.62 -14.90
N ASP A 561 -4.36 9.45 -13.87
CA ASP A 561 -5.68 9.91 -13.44
C ASP A 561 -6.30 10.89 -14.44
N VAL A 562 -7.61 10.72 -14.68
CA VAL A 562 -8.40 11.60 -15.51
C VAL A 562 -9.66 12.04 -14.76
N ALA A 563 -9.83 13.35 -14.59
CA ALA A 563 -11.06 13.90 -14.05
C ALA A 563 -12.23 13.62 -15.00
N PHE A 564 -13.43 13.44 -14.46
CA PHE A 564 -14.64 13.22 -15.24
C PHE A 564 -15.80 14.05 -14.71
N ILE A 565 -16.72 14.39 -15.60
CA ILE A 565 -17.94 15.14 -15.32
C ILE A 565 -19.08 14.13 -15.25
N ASP A 566 -19.71 14.08 -14.09
CA ASP A 566 -20.89 13.25 -13.85
C ASP A 566 -22.17 14.09 -13.96
N PRO A 567 -23.12 13.74 -14.86
CA PRO A 567 -24.34 14.52 -15.05
C PRO A 567 -25.28 14.48 -13.83
N THR A 568 -25.07 13.56 -12.87
CA THR A 568 -25.88 13.50 -11.65
C THR A 568 -25.68 14.70 -10.73
N GLY A 569 -24.53 15.39 -10.82
CA GLY A 569 -24.21 16.55 -9.97
C GLY A 569 -24.10 16.24 -8.48
N VAL A 570 -23.89 14.97 -8.11
CA VAL A 570 -23.80 14.54 -6.71
C VAL A 570 -22.47 14.97 -6.11
N ASP A 571 -22.54 15.63 -4.95
CA ASP A 571 -21.37 15.96 -4.14
C ASP A 571 -20.89 14.71 -3.37
N HIS A 572 -20.01 13.95 -4.02
CA HIS A 572 -19.44 12.74 -3.43
C HIS A 572 -18.46 13.05 -2.29
N ASP A 573 -17.84 14.22 -2.25
CA ASP A 573 -16.87 14.56 -1.22
C ASP A 573 -17.58 14.75 0.13
N ALA A 574 -18.72 15.45 0.12
CA ALA A 574 -19.59 15.58 1.29
C ALA A 574 -20.11 14.22 1.78
N LEU A 575 -20.46 13.31 0.86
CA LEU A 575 -20.90 11.95 1.21
C LEU A 575 -19.76 11.12 1.81
N GLY A 576 -18.54 11.22 1.26
CA GLY A 576 -17.36 10.48 1.71
C GLY A 576 -17.04 10.71 3.18
N GLY A 577 -17.18 11.96 3.65
CA GLY A 577 -16.99 12.29 5.07
C GLY A 577 -17.94 11.52 6.00
N ALA A 578 -19.21 11.37 5.61
CA ALA A 578 -20.20 10.59 6.37
C ALA A 578 -19.89 9.09 6.31
N LEU A 579 -19.53 8.56 5.14
CA LEU A 579 -19.18 7.15 4.95
C LEU A 579 -17.98 6.74 5.83
N LYS A 580 -16.91 7.55 5.83
CA LYS A 580 -15.72 7.32 6.65
C LYS A 580 -16.05 7.30 8.14
N LYS A 581 -16.86 8.25 8.60
CA LYS A 581 -17.32 8.31 10.00
C LYS A 581 -18.15 7.09 10.38
N ALA A 582 -19.10 6.69 9.54
CA ALA A 582 -19.97 5.55 9.79
C ALA A 582 -19.18 4.23 9.88
N ILE A 583 -18.32 3.95 8.89
CA ILE A 583 -17.50 2.73 8.87
C ILE A 583 -16.57 2.64 10.08
N TYR A 584 -15.94 3.75 10.47
CA TYR A 584 -15.12 3.80 11.67
C TYR A 584 -15.92 3.35 12.91
N ASN A 585 -17.15 3.84 13.08
CA ASN A 585 -18.00 3.47 14.21
C ASN A 585 -18.53 2.03 14.11
N TYR A 586 -18.90 1.56 12.93
CA TYR A 586 -19.36 0.17 12.72
C TYR A 586 -18.27 -0.86 13.07
N MET A 587 -17.00 -0.57 12.78
CA MET A 587 -15.87 -1.41 13.20
C MET A 587 -15.70 -1.51 14.71
N HIS A 588 -16.33 -0.61 15.48
CA HIS A 588 -16.37 -0.64 16.96
C HIS A 588 -17.74 -1.08 17.49
N GLY A 589 -18.65 -1.54 16.62
CA GLY A 589 -20.00 -1.96 16.99
C GLY A 589 -20.96 -0.80 17.30
N ILE A 590 -20.56 0.44 17.05
CA ILE A 590 -21.33 1.65 17.40
C ILE A 590 -22.27 2.01 16.25
N GLY A 591 -23.51 2.37 16.57
CA GLY A 591 -24.51 2.84 15.60
C GLY A 591 -25.04 1.76 14.65
N LEU A 592 -24.83 0.48 14.98
CA LEU A 592 -25.34 -0.63 14.18
C LEU A 592 -26.87 -0.77 14.26
N GLU A 593 -27.54 -0.23 15.28
CA GLU A 593 -29.01 -0.23 15.38
C GLU A 593 -29.65 1.07 14.88
N GLU A 594 -28.82 2.05 14.49
CA GLU A 594 -29.28 3.37 14.08
C GLU A 594 -29.66 3.43 12.60
N ASP A 595 -30.50 4.41 12.26
CA ASP A 595 -30.79 4.75 10.87
C ASP A 595 -29.56 5.42 10.25
N VAL A 596 -29.05 4.87 9.15
CA VAL A 596 -27.82 5.35 8.48
C VAL A 596 -27.81 6.84 8.16
N ARG A 597 -28.99 7.48 8.08
CA ARG A 597 -29.12 8.91 7.83
C ARG A 597 -28.53 9.77 8.94
N THR A 598 -28.37 9.26 10.17
CA THR A 598 -27.79 9.99 11.31
C THR A 598 -26.32 10.36 11.08
N TRP A 599 -25.62 9.62 10.21
CA TRP A 599 -24.23 9.90 9.86
C TRP A 599 -24.04 11.11 8.93
N PHE A 600 -25.11 11.53 8.23
CA PHE A 600 -25.04 12.62 7.26
C PHE A 600 -25.41 13.94 7.95
N PRO A 601 -24.55 14.98 7.89
CA PRO A 601 -24.86 16.28 8.48
C PRO A 601 -25.91 17.08 7.67
N PHE A 602 -26.37 16.53 6.55
CA PHE A 602 -27.36 17.11 5.65
C PHE A 602 -28.46 16.10 5.34
N LYS A 603 -29.58 16.59 4.79
CA LYS A 603 -30.73 15.75 4.47
C LYS A 603 -30.42 14.81 3.30
N VAL A 604 -30.57 13.52 3.56
CA VAL A 604 -30.46 12.43 2.58
C VAL A 604 -31.79 11.64 2.52
N PRO A 605 -32.08 10.93 1.41
CA PRO A 605 -33.29 10.10 1.32
C PRO A 605 -33.25 8.93 2.32
N LYS A 606 -34.41 8.31 2.55
CA LYS A 606 -34.49 7.05 3.31
C LYS A 606 -33.90 5.92 2.47
N THR A 607 -33.27 4.95 3.14
CA THR A 607 -32.83 3.74 2.45
C THR A 607 -34.01 2.99 1.84
N THR A 608 -33.81 2.43 0.65
CA THR A 608 -34.73 1.50 -0.01
C THR A 608 -34.43 0.04 0.35
N VAL A 609 -33.31 -0.22 1.01
CA VAL A 609 -32.89 -1.55 1.45
C VAL A 609 -33.80 -2.00 2.59
N ARG A 610 -34.27 -3.25 2.51
CA ARG A 610 -35.05 -3.85 3.60
C ARG A 610 -34.17 -4.07 4.81
N ARG A 611 -34.71 -3.82 6.02
CA ARG A 611 -33.99 -4.00 7.29
C ARG A 611 -33.44 -5.42 7.51
N ASP A 612 -34.10 -6.43 6.91
CA ASP A 612 -33.79 -7.85 7.02
C ASP A 612 -33.05 -8.41 5.80
N ARG A 613 -32.48 -7.55 4.93
CA ARG A 613 -31.98 -7.97 3.61
C ARG A 613 -30.81 -8.96 3.70
N ILE A 614 -29.79 -8.65 4.52
CA ILE A 614 -28.64 -9.55 4.72
C ILE A 614 -29.04 -10.81 5.48
N GLU A 615 -29.83 -10.69 6.55
CA GLU A 615 -30.31 -11.85 7.32
C GLU A 615 -31.03 -12.87 6.41
N ARG A 616 -31.93 -12.40 5.54
CA ARG A 616 -32.62 -13.26 4.57
C ARG A 616 -31.67 -13.90 3.56
N ALA A 617 -30.63 -13.19 3.14
CA ALA A 617 -29.63 -13.73 2.22
C ALA A 617 -28.82 -14.88 2.84
N LEU A 618 -28.62 -14.84 4.16
CA LEU A 618 -27.94 -15.89 4.95
C LEU A 618 -28.85 -17.10 5.20
N GLN A 619 -30.17 -16.90 5.34
CA GLN A 619 -31.13 -17.99 5.54
C GLN A 619 -31.43 -18.79 4.25
N GLN A 620 -31.25 -18.17 3.08
CA GLN A 620 -31.42 -18.85 1.80
C GLN A 620 -30.27 -19.83 1.58
N ARG A 621 -30.56 -21.13 1.49
CA ARG A 621 -29.58 -22.12 1.03
C ARG A 621 -29.18 -21.76 -0.40
N GLY A 622 -27.90 -21.39 -0.57
CA GLY A 622 -27.29 -21.00 -1.83
C GLY A 622 -27.04 -22.16 -2.78
#